data_AF-A0A519UVG5-F1
#
_entry.id   AF-A0A519UVG5-F1
#
_cell.length_a   1.000
_cell.length_b   1.000
_cell.length_c   1.000
_cell.angle_alpha   90.00
_cell.angle_beta   90.00
_cell.angle_gamma   90.00
#
_symmetry.space_group_name_H-M   'P 1'
#
loop_
_entity.id
_entity.type
_entity.pdbx_description
1 polymer ?
#
loop_
_entity_poly.entity_id
_entity_poly.type
_entity_poly.pdbx_seq_one_letter_code
_entity_poly.pdbx_strand_id
1 'polypeptide(L)'
;LPQVRKLLFEGKNGDAVKLMRKMQGPNTNMYQPLANVVLKQKLVGEVSNYTRTLNIAEAIATTKFTVDGVEYTREYFSSAPDQVIVMRLTSNKPKAINVSFGLNNELEVKVAAEGNNELVLKGKARTYSDERRSPKPIVYSDSLRHNGMRYQTRLKVIKTDGKLSTDSLLNVAGASEVLVLISGSTSYNGYDQYPDLNGRDETVIAVNFLKAAGLKPYLTLKKAHVNDYQYFFNRVELNINNVGDLLADIPTDRRLAAYKTGKADFGLEKLYFDFGRYLLISCSRPGGIAANLQGIWNPLIRPSWRSNFTTNINLQMNYWPAEVCNLSELTEPLITQIKHMAVNGKATATNYYKAAGWAAHHNSDIWAQTNPVG
;
A
#
# COMPACT_ATOMS: atom_id res chain seq x y z
N LEU A 1 28.24 3.15 26.90
CA LEU A 1 28.88 4.13 25.99
C LEU A 1 30.33 4.49 26.38
N PRO A 2 30.68 4.93 27.61
CA PRO A 2 32.05 5.36 27.92
C PRO A 2 33.12 4.29 27.65
N GLN A 3 32.83 3.03 28.02
CA GLN A 3 33.71 1.88 27.74
C GLN A 3 33.88 1.60 26.24
N VAL A 4 32.81 1.72 25.43
CA VAL A 4 32.89 1.56 23.98
C VAL A 4 33.83 2.60 23.38
N ARG A 5 33.70 3.88 23.79
CA ARG A 5 34.59 4.97 23.35
C ARG A 5 36.05 4.72 23.75
N LYS A 6 36.30 4.29 24.99
CA LYS A 6 37.65 3.93 25.47
C LYS A 6 38.28 2.85 24.58
N LEU A 7 37.55 1.76 24.30
CA LEU A 7 38.05 0.69 23.44
C LEU A 7 38.36 1.17 22.00
N LEU A 8 37.52 2.05 21.44
CA LEU A 8 37.79 2.64 20.12
C LEU A 8 39.05 3.52 20.12
N PHE A 9 39.25 4.35 21.15
CA PHE A 9 40.46 5.19 21.26
C PHE A 9 41.74 4.38 21.50
N GLU A 10 41.63 3.18 22.09
CA GLU A 10 42.73 2.23 22.23
C GLU A 10 42.97 1.36 20.97
N GLY A 11 42.21 1.57 19.89
CA GLY A 11 42.31 0.76 18.66
C GLY A 11 41.69 -0.63 18.76
N LYS A 12 41.00 -0.96 19.85
CA LYS A 12 40.37 -2.27 20.11
C LYS A 12 38.97 -2.37 19.50
N ASN A 13 38.90 -2.21 18.18
CA ASN A 13 37.63 -2.10 17.44
C ASN A 13 36.74 -3.35 17.59
N GLY A 14 37.32 -4.55 17.58
CA GLY A 14 36.55 -5.80 17.73
C GLY A 14 35.81 -5.90 19.07
N ASP A 15 36.46 -5.51 20.16
CA ASP A 15 35.86 -5.52 21.49
C ASP A 15 34.85 -4.40 21.66
N ALA A 16 35.10 -3.24 21.06
CA ALA A 16 34.14 -2.15 20.99
C ALA A 16 32.83 -2.57 20.30
N VAL A 17 32.92 -3.30 19.17
CA VAL A 17 31.74 -3.81 18.44
C VAL A 17 30.96 -4.84 19.27
N LYS A 18 31.66 -5.79 19.92
CA LYS A 18 30.99 -6.77 20.80
C LYS A 18 30.21 -6.09 21.92
N LEU A 19 30.79 -5.04 22.52
CA LEU A 19 30.14 -4.28 23.58
C LEU A 19 29.00 -3.42 23.06
N MET A 20 29.14 -2.82 21.87
CA MET A 20 28.10 -2.01 21.23
C MET A 20 26.82 -2.81 20.96
N ARG A 21 26.90 -4.10 20.63
CA ARG A 21 25.71 -4.96 20.44
C ARG A 21 24.82 -5.04 21.69
N LYS A 22 25.40 -4.89 22.88
CA LYS A 22 24.62 -4.83 24.14
C LYS A 22 23.86 -3.52 24.32
N MET A 23 24.12 -2.53 23.46
CA MET A 23 23.41 -1.25 23.42
C MET A 23 22.31 -1.25 22.36
N GLN A 24 21.94 -2.39 21.77
CA GLN A 24 20.82 -2.49 20.82
C GLN A 24 19.52 -2.79 21.56
N GLY A 25 18.41 -2.29 21.02
CA GLY A 25 17.06 -2.61 21.45
C GLY A 25 16.35 -3.57 20.46
N PRO A 26 15.04 -3.79 20.63
CA PRO A 26 14.28 -4.66 19.73
C PRO A 26 14.25 -4.11 18.30
N ASN A 27 14.11 -5.00 17.32
CA ASN A 27 13.85 -4.61 15.92
C ASN A 27 12.46 -3.99 15.77
N THR A 28 12.29 -3.15 14.75
CA THR A 28 11.01 -2.47 14.45
C THR A 28 9.90 -3.47 14.14
N ASN A 29 8.65 -3.02 14.16
CA ASN A 29 7.53 -3.80 13.65
C ASN A 29 7.53 -3.89 12.12
N MET A 30 6.69 -4.77 11.60
CA MET A 30 6.52 -5.03 10.16
C MET A 30 5.24 -4.39 9.62
N TYR A 31 5.32 -3.83 8.41
CA TYR A 31 4.13 -3.48 7.64
C TYR A 31 3.41 -4.77 7.20
N GLN A 32 2.07 -4.82 7.26
CA GLN A 32 1.28 -6.04 7.06
C GLN A 32 0.28 -5.87 5.89
N PRO A 33 0.02 -6.94 5.11
CA PRO A 33 -1.02 -6.94 4.09
C PRO A 33 -2.41 -6.88 4.73
N LEU A 34 -3.30 -6.06 4.16
CA LEU A 34 -4.65 -5.86 4.68
C LEU A 34 -5.59 -7.02 4.30
N ALA A 35 -5.67 -7.36 3.02
CA ALA A 35 -6.44 -8.47 2.47
C ALA A 35 -6.05 -8.71 1.01
N ASN A 36 -6.32 -9.92 0.51
CA ASN A 36 -6.42 -10.20 -0.91
C ASN A 36 -7.89 -10.14 -1.34
N VAL A 37 -8.16 -9.43 -2.43
CA VAL A 37 -9.43 -9.52 -3.15
C VAL A 37 -9.27 -10.53 -4.29
N VAL A 38 -9.94 -11.67 -4.16
CA VAL A 38 -9.89 -12.75 -5.15
C VAL A 38 -11.08 -12.64 -6.09
N LEU A 39 -10.80 -12.52 -7.38
CA LEU A 39 -11.81 -12.51 -8.43
C LEU A 39 -11.73 -13.82 -9.23
N LYS A 40 -12.81 -14.59 -9.23
CA LYS A 40 -12.96 -15.81 -10.02
C LYS A 40 -14.06 -15.59 -11.05
N GLN A 41 -13.66 -15.35 -12.30
CA GLN A 41 -14.60 -15.23 -13.41
C GLN A 41 -14.69 -16.59 -14.12
N LYS A 42 -15.90 -17.12 -14.28
CA LYS A 42 -16.12 -18.36 -15.03
C LYS A 42 -16.04 -18.02 -16.52
N LEU A 43 -14.98 -18.49 -17.17
CA LEU A 43 -14.77 -18.36 -18.60
C LEU A 43 -14.77 -19.78 -19.21
N VAL A 44 -15.43 -19.93 -20.35
CA VAL A 44 -15.42 -21.14 -21.19
C VAL A 44 -14.87 -20.69 -22.53
N GLY A 45 -13.87 -21.39 -23.07
CA GLY A 45 -13.17 -21.01 -24.31
C GLY A 45 -11.75 -20.47 -24.07
N GLU A 46 -11.06 -20.19 -25.18
CA GLU A 46 -9.70 -19.66 -25.17
C GLU A 46 -9.69 -18.13 -25.01
N VAL A 47 -8.72 -17.63 -24.24
CA VAL A 47 -8.50 -16.19 -24.07
C VAL A 47 -7.67 -15.64 -25.22
N SER A 48 -8.16 -14.60 -25.87
CA SER A 48 -7.47 -13.87 -26.93
C SER A 48 -7.47 -12.35 -26.68
N ASN A 49 -6.71 -11.59 -27.47
CA ASN A 49 -6.62 -10.12 -27.41
C ASN A 49 -6.37 -9.57 -25.99
N TYR A 50 -5.61 -10.31 -25.18
CA TYR A 50 -5.33 -9.93 -23.80
C TYR A 50 -4.42 -8.70 -23.77
N THR A 51 -4.88 -7.67 -23.07
CA THR A 51 -4.08 -6.49 -22.73
C THR A 51 -4.28 -6.12 -21.27
N ARG A 52 -3.22 -5.64 -20.64
CA ARG A 52 -3.29 -4.98 -19.34
C ARG A 52 -2.43 -3.73 -19.35
N THR A 53 -2.96 -2.64 -18.81
CA THR A 53 -2.31 -1.34 -18.79
C THR A 53 -2.48 -0.69 -17.42
N LEU A 54 -1.50 0.13 -17.05
CA LEU A 54 -1.66 1.14 -16.01
C LEU A 54 -1.47 2.48 -16.70
N ASN A 55 -2.55 3.21 -16.90
CA ASN A 55 -2.49 4.58 -17.40
C ASN A 55 -2.06 5.50 -16.26
N ILE A 56 -0.78 5.84 -16.19
CA ILE A 56 -0.26 6.71 -15.14
C ILE A 56 -0.70 8.17 -15.29
N ALA A 57 -1.22 8.61 -16.45
CA ALA A 57 -1.78 9.95 -16.60
C ALA A 57 -3.14 10.12 -15.91
N GLU A 58 -3.83 9.00 -15.63
CA GLU A 58 -5.14 8.97 -14.97
C GLU A 58 -5.12 8.16 -13.67
N ALA A 59 -4.03 7.45 -13.37
CA ALA A 59 -3.92 6.45 -12.31
C ALA A 59 -5.01 5.38 -12.37
N ILE A 60 -5.27 4.82 -13.56
CA ILE A 60 -6.27 3.77 -13.79
C ILE A 60 -5.60 2.54 -14.40
N ALA A 61 -5.82 1.38 -13.77
CA ALA A 61 -5.43 0.10 -14.33
C ALA A 61 -6.59 -0.49 -15.14
N THR A 62 -6.30 -1.00 -16.33
CA THR A 62 -7.30 -1.62 -17.21
C THR A 62 -6.82 -3.00 -17.65
N THR A 63 -7.73 -3.96 -17.70
CA THR A 63 -7.50 -5.27 -18.34
C THR A 63 -8.59 -5.51 -19.36
N LYS A 64 -8.23 -5.84 -20.60
CA LYS A 64 -9.17 -6.22 -21.65
C LYS A 64 -8.79 -7.58 -22.23
N PHE A 65 -9.78 -8.39 -22.57
CA PHE A 65 -9.57 -9.68 -23.22
C PHE A 65 -10.86 -10.17 -23.87
N THR A 66 -10.74 -11.09 -24.82
CA THR A 66 -11.86 -11.70 -25.52
C THR A 66 -11.93 -13.19 -25.22
N VAL A 67 -13.13 -13.73 -24.98
CA VAL A 67 -13.40 -15.17 -24.90
C VAL A 67 -14.70 -15.45 -25.66
N ASP A 68 -14.67 -16.40 -26.59
CA ASP A 68 -15.84 -16.80 -27.41
C ASP A 68 -16.60 -15.60 -28.04
N GLY A 69 -15.84 -14.62 -28.57
CA GLY A 69 -16.38 -13.41 -29.18
C GLY A 69 -16.91 -12.34 -28.21
N VAL A 70 -16.87 -12.59 -26.89
CA VAL A 70 -17.23 -11.61 -25.86
C VAL A 70 -15.99 -10.87 -25.38
N GLU A 71 -15.97 -9.56 -25.54
CA GLU A 71 -14.95 -8.69 -24.95
C GLU A 71 -15.33 -8.36 -23.51
N TYR A 72 -14.38 -8.57 -22.59
CA TYR A 72 -14.48 -8.20 -21.19
C TYR A 72 -13.49 -7.08 -20.88
N THR A 73 -13.95 -6.05 -20.17
CA THR A 73 -13.10 -4.96 -19.66
C THR A 73 -13.19 -4.89 -18.15
N ARG A 74 -12.04 -4.79 -17.48
CA ARG A 74 -11.90 -4.52 -16.05
C ARG A 74 -11.16 -3.21 -15.86
N GLU A 75 -11.71 -2.28 -15.09
CA GLU A 75 -11.06 -1.01 -14.71
C GLU A 75 -10.92 -0.94 -13.18
N TYR A 76 -9.77 -0.46 -12.70
CA TYR A 76 -9.45 -0.33 -11.29
C TYR A 76 -8.79 1.02 -11.00
N PHE A 77 -9.21 1.68 -9.93
CA PHE A 77 -8.51 2.85 -9.37
C PHE A 77 -8.78 3.01 -7.88
N SER A 78 -7.87 3.66 -7.16
CA SER A 78 -8.04 4.00 -5.74
C SER A 78 -8.35 5.49 -5.60
N SER A 79 -9.61 5.84 -5.38
CA SER A 79 -10.04 7.23 -5.28
C SER A 79 -9.67 7.82 -3.92
N ALA A 80 -8.73 8.77 -3.89
CA ALA A 80 -8.44 9.52 -2.68
C ALA A 80 -9.61 10.43 -2.24
N PRO A 81 -10.36 11.11 -3.14
CA PRO A 81 -11.52 11.90 -2.73
C PRO A 81 -12.66 11.08 -2.11
N ASP A 82 -12.82 9.82 -2.54
CA ASP A 82 -13.91 8.95 -2.08
C ASP A 82 -13.47 7.89 -1.07
N GLN A 83 -12.17 7.77 -0.81
CA GLN A 83 -11.56 6.82 0.15
C GLN A 83 -11.98 5.35 -0.10
N VAL A 84 -12.08 4.97 -1.37
CA VAL A 84 -12.41 3.59 -1.79
C VAL A 84 -11.59 3.18 -3.02
N ILE A 85 -11.33 1.88 -3.14
CA ILE A 85 -10.92 1.28 -4.41
C ILE A 85 -12.19 0.97 -5.21
N VAL A 86 -12.22 1.44 -6.46
CA VAL A 86 -13.30 1.21 -7.41
C VAL A 86 -12.85 0.14 -8.39
N MET A 87 -13.70 -0.87 -8.60
CA MET A 87 -13.53 -1.91 -9.60
C MET A 87 -14.77 -1.99 -10.48
N ARG A 88 -14.59 -1.85 -11.78
CA ARG A 88 -15.68 -1.96 -12.76
C ARG A 88 -15.40 -3.11 -13.73
N LEU A 89 -16.36 -4.00 -13.90
CA LEU A 89 -16.34 -5.06 -14.89
C LEU A 89 -17.45 -4.81 -15.90
N THR A 90 -17.15 -4.96 -17.19
CA THR A 90 -18.13 -4.82 -18.28
C THR A 90 -17.91 -5.90 -19.34
N SER A 91 -18.97 -6.25 -20.06
CA SER A 91 -18.92 -7.08 -21.26
C SER A 91 -19.63 -6.39 -22.43
N ASN A 92 -19.13 -6.59 -23.65
CA ASN A 92 -19.80 -6.08 -24.86
C ASN A 92 -21.06 -6.88 -25.24
N LYS A 93 -21.24 -8.07 -24.66
CA LYS A 93 -22.44 -8.90 -24.80
C LYS A 93 -23.28 -8.82 -23.52
N PRO A 94 -24.60 -8.60 -23.61
CA PRO A 94 -25.47 -8.57 -22.44
C PRO A 94 -25.40 -9.87 -21.63
N LYS A 95 -25.47 -9.76 -20.31
CA LYS A 95 -25.58 -10.89 -19.36
C LYS A 95 -24.44 -11.93 -19.46
N ALA A 96 -23.26 -11.53 -19.94
CA ALA A 96 -22.14 -12.45 -20.18
C ALA A 96 -21.14 -12.58 -19.02
N ILE A 97 -21.26 -11.77 -17.97
CA ILE A 97 -20.38 -11.80 -16.79
C ILE A 97 -20.95 -12.76 -15.75
N ASN A 98 -20.16 -13.78 -15.41
CA ASN A 98 -20.37 -14.65 -14.27
C ASN A 98 -19.10 -14.63 -13.41
N VAL A 99 -19.18 -14.05 -12.22
CA VAL A 99 -18.02 -13.78 -11.38
C VAL A 99 -18.31 -13.99 -9.91
N SER A 100 -17.35 -14.55 -9.19
CA SER A 100 -17.35 -14.67 -7.74
C SER A 100 -16.20 -13.86 -7.15
N PHE A 101 -16.49 -13.14 -6.08
CA PHE A 101 -15.52 -12.38 -5.29
C PHE A 101 -15.30 -13.10 -3.96
N GLY A 102 -14.06 -13.10 -3.49
CA GLY A 102 -13.68 -13.60 -2.17
C GLY A 102 -12.67 -12.67 -1.50
N LEU A 103 -12.60 -12.75 -0.18
CA LEU A 103 -11.59 -12.08 0.64
C LEU A 103 -10.78 -13.12 1.39
N ASN A 104 -9.46 -12.94 1.47
CA ASN A 104 -8.62 -13.75 2.35
C ASN A 104 -7.39 -12.97 2.84
N ASN A 105 -6.70 -13.51 3.83
CA ASN A 105 -5.41 -13.04 4.32
C ASN A 105 -4.61 -14.26 4.81
N GLU A 106 -3.29 -14.16 4.85
CA GLU A 106 -2.42 -15.16 5.49
C GLU A 106 -2.53 -15.09 7.03
N LEU A 107 -2.84 -13.91 7.58
CA LEU A 107 -3.19 -13.75 8.99
C LEU A 107 -4.56 -14.36 9.31
N GLU A 108 -4.81 -14.62 10.59
CA GLU A 108 -6.10 -15.10 11.07
C GLU A 108 -7.18 -14.03 10.84
N VAL A 109 -8.23 -14.42 10.11
CA VAL A 109 -9.34 -13.55 9.72
C VAL A 109 -10.67 -14.28 9.80
N LYS A 110 -11.74 -13.49 9.96
CA LYS A 110 -13.12 -13.94 9.78
C LYS A 110 -13.70 -13.25 8.58
N VAL A 111 -14.29 -14.02 7.67
CA VAL A 111 -14.99 -13.50 6.49
C VAL A 111 -16.46 -13.86 6.61
N ALA A 112 -17.34 -12.89 6.40
CA ALA A 112 -18.78 -13.06 6.41
C ALA A 112 -19.45 -12.21 5.33
N ALA A 113 -20.60 -12.65 4.85
CA ALA A 113 -21.45 -11.83 4.01
C ALA A 113 -22.34 -10.90 4.87
N GLU A 114 -22.60 -9.69 4.38
CA GLU A 114 -23.63 -8.81 4.92
C GLU A 114 -24.66 -8.52 3.80
N GLY A 115 -25.89 -9.01 3.97
CA GLY A 115 -26.86 -9.02 2.88
C GLY A 115 -26.41 -9.92 1.72
N ASN A 116 -26.87 -9.61 0.51
CA ASN A 116 -26.55 -10.38 -0.71
C ASN A 116 -25.50 -9.71 -1.62
N ASN A 117 -24.91 -8.58 -1.19
CA ASN A 117 -24.07 -7.76 -2.04
C ASN A 117 -22.78 -7.27 -1.37
N GLU A 118 -22.42 -7.83 -0.22
CA GLU A 118 -21.22 -7.40 0.52
C GLU A 118 -20.50 -8.56 1.20
N LEU A 119 -19.16 -8.53 1.13
CA LEU A 119 -18.27 -9.36 1.95
C LEU A 119 -17.49 -8.49 2.92
N VAL A 120 -17.35 -8.99 4.14
CA VAL A 120 -16.65 -8.33 5.23
C VAL A 120 -15.59 -9.26 5.76
N LEU A 121 -14.33 -8.85 5.68
CA LEU A 121 -13.19 -9.49 6.32
C LEU A 121 -12.81 -8.68 7.56
N LYS A 122 -12.78 -9.32 8.73
CA LYS A 122 -12.29 -8.76 10.00
C LYS A 122 -11.07 -9.54 10.47
N GLY A 123 -10.02 -8.85 10.91
CA GLY A 123 -8.81 -9.47 11.43
C GLY A 123 -8.11 -8.62 12.48
N LYS A 124 -7.04 -9.18 13.05
CA LYS A 124 -6.10 -8.45 13.91
C LYS A 124 -4.68 -8.64 13.39
N ALA A 125 -3.89 -7.57 13.44
CA ALA A 125 -2.47 -7.64 13.19
C ALA A 125 -1.76 -8.42 14.30
N ARG A 126 -0.56 -8.92 14.01
CA ARG A 126 0.32 -9.53 15.00
C ARG A 126 0.88 -8.50 15.99
N THR A 127 1.17 -8.90 17.22
CA THR A 127 1.77 -8.04 18.27
C THR A 127 3.30 -8.14 18.32
N TYR A 128 3.87 -9.17 17.72
CA TYR A 128 5.31 -9.41 17.70
C TYR A 128 5.79 -9.74 16.30
N SER A 129 6.94 -9.19 15.91
CA SER A 129 7.55 -9.40 14.60
C SER A 129 8.72 -10.40 14.67
N ASP A 130 8.66 -11.45 13.86
CA ASP A 130 9.74 -12.45 13.68
C ASP A 130 10.59 -12.11 12.43
N GLU A 131 11.36 -13.06 11.91
CA GLU A 131 12.14 -12.88 10.68
C GLU A 131 11.81 -13.98 9.69
N ARG A 132 11.87 -13.68 8.38
CA ARG A 132 11.56 -14.66 7.32
C ARG A 132 12.41 -15.94 7.40
N ARG A 133 13.66 -15.80 7.84
CA ARG A 133 14.61 -16.94 8.00
C ARG A 133 14.45 -17.71 9.30
N SER A 134 13.65 -17.20 10.25
CA SER A 134 13.41 -17.80 11.55
C SER A 134 11.98 -17.50 12.02
N PRO A 135 10.97 -18.09 11.36
CA PRO A 135 9.57 -17.81 11.67
C PRO A 135 9.22 -18.31 13.08
N LYS A 136 8.36 -17.54 13.76
CA LYS A 136 7.77 -17.88 15.05
C LYS A 136 6.24 -17.96 14.91
N PRO A 137 5.54 -18.63 15.85
CA PRO A 137 4.09 -18.58 15.93
C PRO A 137 3.59 -17.13 15.96
N ILE A 138 2.49 -16.87 15.27
CA ILE A 138 1.88 -15.54 15.24
C ILE A 138 1.09 -15.34 16.54
N VAL A 139 1.32 -14.21 17.19
CA VAL A 139 0.64 -13.82 18.44
C VAL A 139 -0.19 -12.57 18.17
N TYR A 140 -1.47 -12.60 18.54
CA TYR A 140 -2.43 -11.51 18.33
C TYR A 140 -2.82 -10.79 19.63
N SER A 141 -2.53 -11.41 20.77
CA SER A 141 -2.84 -10.92 22.11
C SER A 141 -1.73 -11.29 23.08
N ASP A 142 -1.40 -10.39 24.00
CA ASP A 142 -0.50 -10.68 25.12
C ASP A 142 -1.25 -10.65 26.46
N SER A 143 -0.58 -11.10 27.53
CA SER A 143 -1.15 -11.12 28.89
C SER A 143 -1.44 -9.73 29.46
N LEU A 144 -0.88 -8.67 28.86
CA LEU A 144 -1.08 -7.27 29.25
C LEU A 144 -2.20 -6.60 28.43
N ARG A 145 -2.86 -7.36 27.53
CA ARG A 145 -3.89 -6.88 26.60
C ARG A 145 -3.37 -5.82 25.61
N HIS A 146 -2.08 -5.78 25.32
CA HIS A 146 -1.51 -5.02 24.21
C HIS A 146 -1.72 -5.77 22.89
N ASN A 147 -2.99 -6.04 22.59
CA ASN A 147 -3.39 -6.80 21.43
C ASN A 147 -3.08 -6.04 20.14
N GLY A 148 -2.98 -6.80 19.05
CA GLY A 148 -2.67 -6.26 17.76
C GLY A 148 -3.81 -5.40 17.20
N MET A 149 -3.43 -4.47 16.32
CA MET A 149 -4.34 -3.56 15.64
C MET A 149 -5.45 -4.32 14.91
N ARG A 150 -6.71 -3.95 15.16
CA ARG A 150 -7.85 -4.49 14.40
C ARG A 150 -7.86 -3.89 13.01
N TYR A 151 -8.33 -4.67 12.05
CA TYR A 151 -8.54 -4.19 10.69
C TYR A 151 -9.76 -4.82 10.05
N GLN A 152 -10.32 -4.11 9.09
CA GLN A 152 -11.45 -4.56 8.30
C GLN A 152 -11.23 -4.26 6.82
N THR A 153 -11.68 -5.17 5.96
CA THR A 153 -11.87 -4.93 4.53
C THR A 153 -13.31 -5.27 4.18
N ARG A 154 -13.98 -4.37 3.47
CA ARG A 154 -15.32 -4.57 2.94
C ARG A 154 -15.29 -4.49 1.43
N LEU A 155 -15.93 -5.44 0.75
CA LEU A 155 -16.12 -5.48 -0.69
C LEU A 155 -17.61 -5.49 -0.97
N LYS A 156 -18.12 -4.47 -1.67
CA LYS A 156 -19.55 -4.27 -1.92
C LYS A 156 -19.84 -4.10 -3.39
N VAL A 157 -20.78 -4.89 -3.93
CA VAL A 157 -21.35 -4.64 -5.25
C VAL A 157 -22.44 -3.57 -5.12
N ILE A 158 -22.20 -2.40 -5.71
CA ILE A 158 -23.11 -1.24 -5.63
C ILE A 158 -24.00 -1.10 -6.86
N LYS A 159 -23.60 -1.70 -7.99
CA LYS A 159 -24.40 -1.72 -9.22
C LYS A 159 -24.14 -3.01 -9.98
N THR A 160 -25.21 -3.67 -10.40
CA THR A 160 -25.17 -4.79 -11.34
C THR A 160 -26.56 -4.98 -11.94
N ASP A 161 -26.61 -5.45 -13.18
CA ASP A 161 -27.84 -5.92 -13.82
C ASP A 161 -27.98 -7.46 -13.75
N GLY A 162 -27.01 -8.16 -13.14
CA GLY A 162 -27.06 -9.60 -12.88
C GLY A 162 -27.70 -9.95 -11.54
N LYS A 163 -27.83 -11.26 -11.28
CA LYS A 163 -28.34 -11.78 -10.01
C LYS A 163 -27.22 -11.87 -8.98
N LEU A 164 -27.47 -11.31 -7.80
CA LEU A 164 -26.58 -11.37 -6.64
C LEU A 164 -26.94 -12.54 -5.72
N SER A 165 -25.93 -13.23 -5.21
CA SER A 165 -26.06 -14.19 -4.11
C SER A 165 -24.78 -14.24 -3.29
N THR A 166 -24.93 -14.60 -2.02
CA THR A 166 -23.82 -14.70 -1.07
C THR A 166 -23.86 -16.03 -0.35
N ASP A 167 -22.69 -16.65 -0.25
CA ASP A 167 -22.41 -17.77 0.64
C ASP A 167 -21.07 -17.51 1.37
N SER A 168 -20.04 -18.32 1.11
CA SER A 168 -18.64 -18.02 1.45
C SER A 168 -17.98 -17.01 0.47
N LEU A 169 -18.60 -16.80 -0.69
CA LEU A 169 -18.22 -15.87 -1.74
C LEU A 169 -19.40 -14.94 -2.06
N LEU A 170 -19.12 -13.83 -2.73
CA LEU A 170 -20.13 -12.97 -3.33
C LEU A 170 -20.18 -13.26 -4.82
N ASN A 171 -21.33 -13.74 -5.28
CA ASN A 171 -21.52 -14.20 -6.64
C ASN A 171 -22.40 -13.21 -7.42
N VAL A 172 -22.00 -12.93 -8.66
CA VAL A 172 -22.78 -12.18 -9.64
C VAL A 172 -22.95 -13.08 -10.86
N ALA A 173 -24.19 -13.44 -11.16
CA ALA A 173 -24.55 -14.30 -12.29
C ALA A 173 -25.29 -13.50 -13.38
N GLY A 174 -24.86 -13.68 -14.63
CA GLY A 174 -25.48 -13.08 -15.80
C GLY A 174 -25.53 -11.55 -15.76
N ALA A 175 -24.41 -10.86 -15.53
CA ALA A 175 -24.33 -9.41 -15.60
C ALA A 175 -23.74 -8.93 -16.94
N SER A 176 -24.05 -7.69 -17.32
CA SER A 176 -23.38 -6.93 -18.38
C SER A 176 -22.42 -5.89 -17.78
N GLU A 177 -22.74 -5.40 -16.58
CA GLU A 177 -21.90 -4.50 -15.80
C GLU A 177 -21.89 -4.91 -14.32
N VAL A 178 -20.73 -4.85 -13.68
CA VAL A 178 -20.59 -4.99 -12.22
C VAL A 178 -19.71 -3.86 -11.71
N LEU A 179 -20.22 -3.06 -10.79
CA LEU A 179 -19.48 -2.02 -10.09
C LEU A 179 -19.30 -2.40 -8.63
N VAL A 180 -18.05 -2.51 -8.22
CA VAL A 180 -17.63 -2.94 -6.90
C VAL A 180 -16.86 -1.81 -6.23
N LEU A 181 -17.17 -1.53 -4.97
CA LEU A 181 -16.38 -0.68 -4.10
C LEU A 181 -15.70 -1.52 -3.03
N ILE A 182 -14.44 -1.21 -2.75
CA ILE A 182 -13.66 -1.85 -1.69
C ILE A 182 -13.19 -0.76 -0.74
N SER A 183 -13.44 -0.96 0.55
CA SER A 183 -13.00 -0.07 1.63
C SER A 183 -12.20 -0.85 2.66
N GLY A 184 -11.12 -0.25 3.14
CA GLY A 184 -10.22 -0.83 4.11
C GLY A 184 -9.93 0.17 5.23
N SER A 185 -9.90 -0.31 6.48
CA SER A 185 -9.64 0.53 7.64
C SER A 185 -8.97 -0.27 8.75
N THR A 186 -8.34 0.45 9.68
CA THR A 186 -7.76 -0.12 10.89
C THR A 186 -8.21 0.65 12.11
N SER A 187 -7.98 0.06 13.28
CA SER A 187 -8.18 0.72 14.56
C SER A 187 -6.98 1.61 14.97
N TYR A 188 -6.02 1.86 14.07
CA TYR A 188 -4.89 2.75 14.35
C TYR A 188 -5.36 4.13 14.80
N ASN A 189 -4.78 4.63 15.90
CA ASN A 189 -5.17 5.91 16.47
C ASN A 189 -3.97 6.81 16.85
N GLY A 190 -2.79 6.54 16.29
CA GLY A 190 -1.57 7.28 16.58
C GLY A 190 -0.41 6.36 16.98
N TYR A 191 0.80 6.91 16.92
CA TYR A 191 2.05 6.20 17.22
C TYR A 191 2.21 5.89 18.73
N ASP A 192 1.46 6.60 19.57
CA ASP A 192 1.53 6.58 21.04
C ASP A 192 0.28 5.96 21.70
N GLN A 193 -0.58 5.30 20.93
CA GLN A 193 -1.82 4.67 21.40
C GLN A 193 -1.79 3.15 21.23
N TYR A 194 -2.41 2.43 22.17
CA TYR A 194 -2.67 1.00 21.98
C TYR A 194 -3.79 0.80 20.96
N PRO A 195 -3.53 0.16 19.81
CA PRO A 195 -4.47 0.17 18.69
C PRO A 195 -5.70 -0.72 18.90
N ASP A 196 -5.69 -1.69 19.83
CA ASP A 196 -6.90 -2.42 20.20
C ASP A 196 -7.66 -1.67 21.30
N LEU A 197 -7.01 -1.32 22.41
CA LEU A 197 -7.69 -0.72 23.57
C LEU A 197 -8.20 0.70 23.31
N ASN A 198 -7.38 1.56 22.70
CA ASN A 198 -7.66 2.97 22.42
C ASN A 198 -7.92 3.21 20.93
N GLY A 199 -8.21 2.14 20.20
CA GLY A 199 -8.34 2.16 18.76
C GLY A 199 -9.62 2.80 18.26
N ARG A 200 -9.55 3.35 17.06
CA ARG A 200 -10.74 3.82 16.34
C ARG A 200 -11.64 2.63 16.00
N ASP A 201 -12.92 2.91 15.76
CA ASP A 201 -13.85 1.91 15.24
C ASP A 201 -13.61 1.73 13.74
N GLU A 202 -12.85 0.68 13.40
CA GLU A 202 -12.53 0.37 12.02
C GLU A 202 -13.79 0.04 11.20
N THR A 203 -14.83 -0.52 11.84
CA THR A 203 -16.07 -0.87 11.14
C THR A 203 -16.82 0.38 10.70
N VAL A 204 -16.98 1.37 11.60
CA VAL A 204 -17.64 2.64 11.27
C VAL A 204 -16.91 3.37 10.15
N ILE A 205 -15.56 3.40 10.19
CA ILE A 205 -14.75 4.05 9.15
C ILE A 205 -15.01 3.39 7.79
N ALA A 206 -14.86 2.07 7.68
CA ALA A 206 -15.00 1.36 6.41
C ALA A 206 -16.42 1.49 5.82
N VAL A 207 -17.46 1.38 6.66
CA VAL A 207 -18.86 1.52 6.28
C VAL A 207 -19.17 2.92 5.77
N ASN A 208 -18.66 3.96 6.43
CA ASN A 208 -18.93 5.35 6.04
C ASN A 208 -18.35 5.67 4.66
N PHE A 209 -17.13 5.21 4.35
CA PHE A 209 -16.56 5.37 3.01
C PHE A 209 -17.38 4.66 1.94
N LEU A 210 -17.80 3.40 2.17
CA LEU A 210 -18.66 2.68 1.23
C LEU A 210 -20.02 3.35 1.04
N LYS A 211 -20.64 3.85 2.13
CA LYS A 211 -21.93 4.51 2.07
C LYS A 211 -21.84 5.81 1.26
N ALA A 212 -20.83 6.64 1.52
CA ALA A 212 -20.67 7.91 0.81
C ALA A 212 -20.36 7.71 -0.68
N ALA A 213 -19.43 6.80 -1.00
CA ALA A 213 -19.07 6.50 -2.39
C ALA A 213 -20.17 5.75 -3.14
N GLY A 214 -20.92 4.87 -2.46
CA GLY A 214 -21.99 4.06 -3.04
C GLY A 214 -23.19 4.85 -3.57
N LEU A 215 -23.32 6.13 -3.19
CA LEU A 215 -24.35 7.05 -3.72
C LEU A 215 -23.96 7.65 -5.08
N LYS A 216 -22.71 7.49 -5.53
CA LYS A 216 -22.18 8.13 -6.73
C LYS A 216 -22.15 7.15 -7.91
N PRO A 217 -22.58 7.58 -9.11
CA PRO A 217 -22.36 6.80 -10.33
C PRO A 217 -20.87 6.63 -10.64
N TYR A 218 -20.52 5.56 -11.37
CA TYR A 218 -19.13 5.27 -11.78
C TYR A 218 -18.43 6.47 -12.43
N LEU A 219 -19.09 7.15 -13.38
CA LEU A 219 -18.49 8.28 -14.09
C LEU A 219 -18.17 9.46 -13.15
N THR A 220 -18.97 9.65 -12.09
CA THR A 220 -18.72 10.66 -11.06
C THR A 220 -17.50 10.29 -10.21
N LEU A 221 -17.39 9.03 -9.77
CA LEU A 221 -16.22 8.52 -9.04
C LEU A 221 -14.94 8.64 -9.88
N LYS A 222 -14.98 8.21 -11.14
CA LYS A 222 -13.84 8.30 -12.07
C LYS A 222 -13.41 9.74 -12.28
N LYS A 223 -14.36 10.66 -12.54
CA LYS A 223 -14.06 12.08 -12.74
C LYS A 223 -13.42 12.71 -11.50
N ALA A 224 -13.95 12.43 -10.31
CA ALA A 224 -13.38 12.94 -9.06
C ALA A 224 -11.96 12.43 -8.84
N HIS A 225 -11.72 11.13 -9.04
CA HIS A 225 -10.40 10.50 -8.97
C HIS A 225 -9.40 11.13 -9.95
N VAL A 226 -9.76 11.22 -11.24
CA VAL A 226 -8.86 11.75 -12.27
C VAL A 226 -8.53 13.22 -12.00
N ASN A 227 -9.53 14.04 -11.64
CA ASN A 227 -9.29 15.45 -11.34
C ASN A 227 -8.34 15.64 -10.14
N ASP A 228 -8.54 14.88 -9.06
CA ASP A 228 -7.68 14.91 -7.87
C ASP A 228 -6.26 14.45 -8.19
N TYR A 229 -6.11 13.36 -8.95
CA TYR A 229 -4.81 12.83 -9.33
C TYR A 229 -4.04 13.80 -10.25
N GLN A 230 -4.72 14.30 -11.29
CA GLN A 230 -4.11 15.18 -12.29
C GLN A 230 -3.74 16.56 -11.74
N TYR A 231 -4.39 17.02 -10.67
CA TYR A 231 -3.99 18.21 -9.93
C TYR A 231 -2.51 18.15 -9.47
N PHE A 232 -2.00 16.95 -9.16
CA PHE A 232 -0.58 16.72 -8.85
C PHE A 232 0.22 16.34 -10.08
N PHE A 233 -0.28 15.36 -10.86
CA PHE A 233 0.50 14.74 -11.93
C PHE A 233 0.79 15.69 -13.11
N ASN A 234 -0.13 16.60 -13.45
CA ASN A 234 0.03 17.49 -14.60
C ASN A 234 0.92 18.72 -14.31
N ARG A 235 1.47 18.86 -13.09
CA ARG A 235 2.32 20.01 -12.72
C ARG A 235 3.71 20.01 -13.35
N VAL A 236 4.17 18.86 -13.83
CA VAL A 236 5.46 18.70 -14.49
C VAL A 236 5.25 17.85 -15.73
N GLU A 237 5.84 18.29 -16.83
CA GLU A 237 5.94 17.57 -18.08
C GLU A 237 7.42 17.47 -18.44
N LEU A 238 7.88 16.26 -18.74
CA LEU A 238 9.24 16.00 -19.20
C LEU A 238 9.19 15.58 -20.66
N ASN A 239 9.91 16.29 -21.53
CA ASN A 239 10.11 15.91 -22.92
C ASN A 239 11.60 15.70 -23.16
N ILE A 240 11.97 14.53 -23.67
CA ILE A 240 13.35 14.15 -23.98
C ILE A 240 13.41 13.94 -25.50
N ASN A 241 14.20 14.76 -26.20
CA ASN A 241 14.45 14.63 -27.65
C ASN A 241 13.18 14.59 -28.53
N ASN A 242 12.07 15.21 -28.11
CA ASN A 242 10.82 15.28 -28.88
C ASN A 242 10.27 13.90 -29.31
N VAL A 243 10.57 12.85 -28.56
CA VAL A 243 10.24 11.47 -28.94
C VAL A 243 8.75 11.14 -28.95
N GLY A 244 7.90 11.99 -28.38
CA GLY A 244 6.46 11.68 -28.22
C GLY A 244 6.24 10.28 -27.64
N ASP A 245 5.24 9.58 -28.16
CA ASP A 245 4.88 8.21 -27.77
C ASP A 245 5.58 7.13 -28.64
N LEU A 246 6.87 7.28 -28.91
CA LEU A 246 7.65 6.24 -29.58
C LEU A 246 7.54 4.91 -28.81
N LEU A 247 7.19 3.83 -29.54
CA LEU A 247 7.04 2.45 -29.04
C LEU A 247 5.88 2.22 -28.05
N ALA A 248 4.84 3.06 -28.06
CA ALA A 248 3.67 2.89 -27.17
C ALA A 248 2.95 1.53 -27.33
N ASP A 249 2.99 0.93 -28.53
CA ASP A 249 2.39 -0.37 -28.80
C ASP A 249 3.24 -1.57 -28.33
N ILE A 250 4.46 -1.33 -27.83
CA ILE A 250 5.34 -2.38 -27.33
C ILE A 250 5.18 -2.53 -25.80
N PRO A 251 4.91 -3.74 -25.29
CA PRO A 251 4.86 -4.01 -23.86
C PRO A 251 6.11 -3.52 -23.11
N THR A 252 5.91 -2.92 -21.93
CA THR A 252 6.97 -2.29 -21.13
C THR A 252 8.11 -3.25 -20.76
N ASP A 253 7.82 -4.53 -20.54
CA ASP A 253 8.83 -5.57 -20.27
C ASP A 253 9.75 -5.81 -21.47
N ARG A 254 9.21 -5.80 -22.70
CA ARG A 254 9.99 -5.91 -23.94
C ARG A 254 10.80 -4.65 -24.21
N ARG A 255 10.24 -3.47 -23.96
CA ARG A 255 10.97 -2.19 -24.04
C ARG A 255 12.17 -2.19 -23.09
N LEU A 256 11.97 -2.60 -21.83
CA LEU A 256 13.04 -2.71 -20.85
C LEU A 256 14.10 -3.74 -21.24
N ALA A 257 13.70 -4.89 -21.79
CA ALA A 257 14.65 -5.90 -22.27
C ALA A 257 15.52 -5.37 -23.42
N ALA A 258 14.93 -4.63 -24.35
CA ALA A 258 15.65 -3.96 -25.44
C ALA A 258 16.58 -2.85 -24.93
N TYR A 259 16.12 -2.03 -23.97
CA TYR A 259 16.93 -0.96 -23.38
C TYR A 259 18.18 -1.50 -22.68
N LYS A 260 18.06 -2.63 -21.99
CA LYS A 260 19.20 -3.33 -21.35
C LYS A 260 20.29 -3.78 -22.32
N THR A 261 19.98 -3.95 -23.61
CA THR A 261 20.98 -4.30 -24.63
C THR A 261 21.59 -3.07 -25.32
N GLY A 262 21.29 -1.86 -24.83
CA GLY A 262 21.85 -0.61 -25.34
C GLY A 262 20.98 0.10 -26.39
N LYS A 263 19.76 -0.38 -26.67
CA LYS A 263 18.83 0.32 -27.55
C LYS A 263 18.27 1.55 -26.83
N ALA A 264 18.31 2.72 -27.48
CA ALA A 264 17.73 3.94 -26.95
C ALA A 264 16.20 3.84 -26.86
N ASP A 265 15.64 4.33 -25.75
CA ASP A 265 14.19 4.45 -25.55
C ASP A 265 13.90 5.62 -24.60
N PHE A 266 13.94 6.83 -25.16
CA PHE A 266 13.68 8.07 -24.43
C PHE A 266 12.26 8.14 -23.84
N GLY A 267 11.30 7.41 -24.43
CA GLY A 267 9.95 7.27 -23.87
C GLY A 267 9.93 6.42 -22.60
N LEU A 268 10.78 5.40 -22.50
CA LEU A 268 10.94 4.59 -21.29
C LEU A 268 11.63 5.37 -20.17
N GLU A 269 12.60 6.21 -20.51
CA GLU A 269 13.26 7.14 -19.57
C GLU A 269 12.26 8.15 -18.99
N LYS A 270 11.45 8.80 -19.86
CA LYS A 270 10.34 9.66 -19.43
C LYS A 270 9.35 8.90 -18.55
N LEU A 271 8.95 7.70 -18.97
CA LEU A 271 8.03 6.85 -18.20
C LEU A 271 8.59 6.54 -16.81
N TYR A 272 9.89 6.24 -16.69
CA TYR A 272 10.52 5.95 -15.40
C TYR A 272 10.52 7.18 -14.47
N PHE A 273 10.79 8.37 -15.00
CA PHE A 273 10.68 9.64 -14.26
C PHE A 273 9.25 9.88 -13.77
N ASP A 274 8.26 9.81 -14.66
CA ASP A 274 6.86 10.02 -14.32
C ASP A 274 6.31 8.94 -13.39
N PHE A 275 6.83 7.71 -13.49
CA PHE A 275 6.44 6.62 -12.60
C PHE A 275 6.85 6.90 -11.16
N GLY A 276 8.02 7.51 -10.91
CA GLY A 276 8.43 7.97 -9.57
C GLY A 276 7.43 8.97 -8.97
N ARG A 277 6.95 9.93 -9.79
CA ARG A 277 5.92 10.90 -9.39
C ARG A 277 4.58 10.22 -9.12
N TYR A 278 4.13 9.34 -10.02
CA TYR A 278 2.92 8.53 -9.85
C TYR A 278 2.95 7.75 -8.53
N LEU A 279 4.08 7.11 -8.20
CA LEU A 279 4.23 6.32 -6.98
C LEU A 279 4.09 7.22 -5.74
N LEU A 280 4.79 8.36 -5.69
CA LEU A 280 4.70 9.27 -4.53
C LEU A 280 3.28 9.83 -4.34
N ILE A 281 2.61 10.26 -5.43
CA ILE A 281 1.19 10.68 -5.39
C ILE A 281 0.32 9.56 -4.83
N SER A 282 0.61 8.31 -5.19
CA SER A 282 -0.22 7.16 -4.81
C SER A 282 0.05 6.63 -3.40
N CYS A 283 1.15 7.01 -2.73
CA CYS A 283 1.55 6.42 -1.45
C CYS A 283 1.87 7.42 -0.33
N SER A 284 1.85 8.74 -0.57
CA SER A 284 2.18 9.74 0.46
C SER A 284 1.27 10.98 0.41
N ARG A 285 -0.04 10.77 0.36
CA ARG A 285 -1.02 11.85 0.39
C ARG A 285 -1.09 12.52 1.78
N PRO A 286 -1.38 13.83 1.86
CA PRO A 286 -1.58 14.54 3.12
C PRO A 286 -2.57 13.85 4.06
N GLY A 287 -2.28 13.87 5.36
CA GLY A 287 -3.02 13.14 6.40
C GLY A 287 -2.80 11.63 6.43
N GLY A 288 -2.03 11.09 5.49
CA GLY A 288 -1.65 9.67 5.42
C GLY A 288 -0.40 9.32 6.25
N ILE A 289 0.13 8.12 5.98
CA ILE A 289 1.40 7.65 6.56
C ILE A 289 2.51 7.84 5.52
N ALA A 290 3.74 8.08 5.99
CA ALA A 290 4.89 8.19 5.11
C ALA A 290 5.10 6.91 4.26
N ALA A 291 5.55 7.09 3.01
CA ALA A 291 5.97 5.99 2.14
C ALA A 291 7.09 5.16 2.79
N ASN A 292 6.86 3.87 3.01
CA ASN A 292 7.85 2.94 3.56
C ASN A 292 8.77 2.37 2.45
N LEU A 293 9.58 1.36 2.77
CA LEU A 293 10.47 0.70 1.78
C LEU A 293 9.76 0.17 0.52
N GLN A 294 8.46 -0.05 0.57
CA GLN A 294 7.63 -0.52 -0.55
C GLN A 294 6.47 0.45 -0.85
N GLY A 295 6.57 1.71 -0.43
CA GLY A 295 5.48 2.68 -0.50
C GLY A 295 4.32 2.26 0.41
N ILE A 296 3.32 1.60 -0.19
CA ILE A 296 2.18 0.94 0.49
C ILE A 296 1.88 -0.46 -0.07
N TRP A 297 2.74 -1.00 -0.95
CA TRP A 297 2.46 -2.23 -1.70
C TRP A 297 3.26 -3.41 -1.16
N ASN A 298 2.65 -4.19 -0.26
CA ASN A 298 3.28 -5.37 0.34
C ASN A 298 2.30 -6.56 0.37
N PRO A 299 2.61 -7.69 -0.29
CA PRO A 299 1.78 -8.90 -0.23
C PRO A 299 2.22 -9.88 0.88
N LEU A 300 3.30 -9.60 1.62
CA LEU A 300 3.92 -10.56 2.54
C LEU A 300 3.69 -10.20 4.00
N ILE A 301 3.33 -11.16 4.87
CA ILE A 301 3.28 -10.92 6.33
C ILE A 301 4.68 -10.82 6.97
N ARG A 302 5.72 -11.21 6.24
CA ARG A 302 7.15 -11.10 6.60
C ARG A 302 7.93 -10.47 5.44
N PRO A 303 7.76 -9.16 5.17
CA PRO A 303 8.44 -8.50 4.08
C PRO A 303 9.94 -8.33 4.34
N SER A 304 10.72 -8.20 3.26
CA SER A 304 12.15 -7.87 3.36
C SER A 304 12.36 -6.58 4.14
N TRP A 305 13.28 -6.61 5.10
CA TRP A 305 13.56 -5.49 6.02
C TRP A 305 12.29 -4.90 6.65
N ARG A 306 11.29 -5.76 6.91
CA ARG A 306 10.07 -5.41 7.63
C ARG A 306 9.18 -4.38 6.89
N SER A 307 9.55 -4.02 5.65
CA SER A 307 8.94 -2.92 4.89
C SER A 307 8.73 -1.68 5.77
N ASN A 308 9.75 -1.37 6.58
CA ASN A 308 9.71 -0.35 7.60
C ASN A 308 10.20 1.00 7.06
N PHE A 309 10.52 1.92 7.96
CA PHE A 309 11.24 3.14 7.63
C PHE A 309 12.75 2.93 7.88
N THR A 310 13.53 2.67 6.84
CA THR A 310 14.99 2.61 6.95
C THR A 310 15.58 4.01 6.72
N THR A 311 16.15 4.61 7.76
CA THR A 311 16.41 6.07 7.85
C THR A 311 17.88 6.44 7.64
N ASN A 312 18.72 5.50 7.18
CA ASN A 312 20.11 5.79 6.83
C ASN A 312 20.32 6.07 5.34
N ILE A 313 19.27 5.92 4.51
CA ILE A 313 19.23 6.33 3.09
C ILE A 313 17.82 6.21 2.50
N ASN A 314 17.11 5.11 2.77
CA ASN A 314 15.92 4.73 1.98
C ASN A 314 14.74 5.66 2.18
N LEU A 315 14.40 5.99 3.43
CA LEU A 315 13.30 6.90 3.73
C LEU A 315 13.57 8.28 3.13
N GLN A 316 14.80 8.76 3.18
CA GLN A 316 15.18 10.04 2.57
C GLN A 316 15.01 9.98 1.05
N MET A 317 15.51 8.91 0.43
CA MET A 317 15.43 8.69 -1.01
C MET A 317 13.99 8.70 -1.53
N ASN A 318 13.03 8.14 -0.77
CA ASN A 318 11.61 8.15 -1.12
C ASN A 318 11.08 9.57 -1.39
N TYR A 319 11.64 10.61 -0.75
CA TYR A 319 11.14 11.98 -0.81
C TYR A 319 12.06 12.96 -1.54
N TRP A 320 13.21 12.52 -2.06
CA TRP A 320 14.04 13.35 -2.95
C TRP A 320 13.27 13.95 -4.12
N PRO A 321 12.32 13.25 -4.79
CA PRO A 321 11.56 13.87 -5.88
C PRO A 321 10.45 14.82 -5.40
N ALA A 322 10.09 14.85 -4.11
CA ALA A 322 8.89 15.55 -3.65
C ALA A 322 8.94 17.05 -3.97
N GLU A 323 10.01 17.73 -3.60
CA GLU A 323 10.12 19.19 -3.81
C GLU A 323 10.47 19.51 -5.27
N VAL A 324 11.49 18.87 -5.83
CA VAL A 324 12.00 19.18 -7.18
C VAL A 324 11.01 18.81 -8.30
N CYS A 325 10.14 17.82 -8.07
CA CYS A 325 9.09 17.43 -9.02
C CYS A 325 7.72 18.05 -8.71
N ASN A 326 7.68 19.15 -7.95
CA ASN A 326 6.49 19.97 -7.68
C ASN A 326 5.35 19.21 -6.96
N LEU A 327 5.71 18.44 -5.93
CA LEU A 327 4.84 17.60 -5.10
C LEU A 327 5.03 17.88 -3.59
N SER A 328 5.35 19.12 -3.21
CA SER A 328 5.71 19.51 -1.84
C SER A 328 4.69 19.09 -0.77
N GLU A 329 3.40 19.10 -1.11
CA GLU A 329 2.35 18.68 -0.18
C GLU A 329 2.48 17.21 0.23
N LEU A 330 3.06 16.38 -0.64
CA LEU A 330 3.27 14.95 -0.38
C LEU A 330 4.43 14.70 0.60
N THR A 331 5.19 15.72 0.99
CA THR A 331 6.20 15.62 2.05
C THR A 331 5.58 15.65 3.46
N GLU A 332 4.31 16.06 3.60
CA GLU A 332 3.65 16.22 4.90
C GLU A 332 3.65 14.93 5.75
N PRO A 333 3.36 13.73 5.21
CA PRO A 333 3.45 12.49 5.99
C PRO A 333 4.85 12.19 6.54
N LEU A 334 5.92 12.52 5.80
CA LEU A 334 7.29 12.39 6.30
C LEU A 334 7.56 13.36 7.46
N ILE A 335 7.15 14.63 7.31
CA ILE A 335 7.33 15.65 8.36
C ILE A 335 6.59 15.22 9.63
N THR A 336 5.38 14.69 9.50
CA THR A 336 4.61 14.13 10.61
C THR A 336 5.35 12.97 11.27
N GLN A 337 5.90 12.02 10.49
CA GLN A 337 6.71 10.93 11.04
C GLN A 337 7.99 11.42 11.74
N ILE A 338 8.67 12.44 11.22
CA ILE A 338 9.84 13.05 11.86
C ILE A 338 9.45 13.68 13.21
N LYS A 339 8.30 14.36 13.30
CA LYS A 339 7.79 14.92 14.55
C LYS A 339 7.54 13.81 15.58
N HIS A 340 6.92 12.70 15.19
CA HIS A 340 6.72 11.55 16.09
C HIS A 340 8.06 10.95 16.57
N MET A 341 9.01 10.75 15.65
CA MET A 341 10.35 10.28 16.01
C MET A 341 11.09 11.27 16.92
N ALA A 342 10.87 12.58 16.76
CA ALA A 342 11.48 13.58 17.64
C ALA A 342 10.93 13.51 19.06
N VAL A 343 9.65 13.18 19.25
CA VAL A 343 9.06 12.94 20.58
C VAL A 343 9.69 11.71 21.23
N ASN A 344 9.62 10.55 20.58
CA ASN A 344 10.17 9.29 21.11
C ASN A 344 11.70 9.33 21.26
N GLY A 345 12.37 10.04 20.34
CA GLY A 345 13.82 10.18 20.30
C GLY A 345 14.42 10.91 21.50
N LYS A 346 13.63 11.70 22.24
CA LYS A 346 14.07 12.30 23.53
C LYS A 346 14.43 11.24 24.55
N ALA A 347 13.60 10.19 24.66
CA ALA A 347 13.87 9.06 25.54
C ALA A 347 15.10 8.28 25.07
N THR A 348 15.30 8.15 23.75
CA THR A 348 16.51 7.51 23.20
C THR A 348 17.77 8.30 23.54
N ALA A 349 17.80 9.61 23.29
CA ALA A 349 18.93 10.48 23.63
C ALA A 349 19.26 10.45 25.14
N THR A 350 18.23 10.52 25.98
CA THR A 350 18.40 10.50 27.45
C THR A 350 18.92 9.14 27.93
N ASN A 351 18.32 8.04 27.49
CA ASN A 351 18.58 6.72 28.05
C ASN A 351 19.84 6.07 27.50
N TYR A 352 20.09 6.19 26.19
CA TYR A 352 21.27 5.59 25.55
C TYR A 352 22.52 6.47 25.69
N TYR A 353 22.35 7.79 25.68
CA TYR A 353 23.46 8.74 25.49
C TYR A 353 23.63 9.78 26.59
N LYS A 354 22.68 9.89 27.52
CA LYS A 354 22.67 10.95 28.56
C LYS A 354 22.80 12.34 27.94
N ALA A 355 22.15 12.54 26.79
CA ALA A 355 22.21 13.76 26.01
C ALA A 355 20.84 14.47 25.97
N ALA A 356 20.87 15.79 25.81
CA ALA A 356 19.70 16.60 25.48
C ALA A 356 19.27 16.37 24.02
N GLY A 357 18.12 16.94 23.63
CA GLY A 357 17.59 16.81 22.28
C GLY A 357 16.92 15.45 22.04
N TRP A 358 17.01 14.96 20.81
CA TRP A 358 16.44 13.68 20.40
C TRP A 358 17.37 12.94 19.44
N ALA A 359 17.29 11.61 19.42
CA ALA A 359 18.06 10.77 18.51
C ALA A 359 17.18 9.67 17.93
N ALA A 360 17.38 9.36 16.64
CA ALA A 360 16.81 8.23 15.95
C ALA A 360 17.93 7.45 15.23
N HIS A 361 17.72 6.14 15.06
CA HIS A 361 18.67 5.23 14.44
C HIS A 361 18.17 4.75 13.09
N HIS A 362 18.96 3.89 12.43
CA HIS A 362 18.78 3.48 11.04
C HIS A 362 17.45 2.78 10.68
N ASN A 363 16.59 2.45 11.65
CA ASN A 363 15.26 1.93 11.41
C ASN A 363 14.22 2.57 12.35
N SER A 364 13.03 2.79 11.81
CA SER A 364 11.79 3.18 12.50
C SER A 364 10.59 2.48 11.87
N ASP A 365 9.40 2.64 12.45
CA ASP A 365 8.13 2.08 11.99
C ASP A 365 6.96 3.06 12.28
N ILE A 366 5.73 2.60 12.07
CA ILE A 366 4.51 3.38 12.33
C ILE A 366 4.33 3.80 13.80
N TRP A 367 5.07 3.18 14.73
CA TRP A 367 5.10 3.53 16.16
C TRP A 367 6.22 4.53 16.49
N ALA A 368 6.91 5.03 15.47
CA ALA A 368 8.02 5.97 15.58
C ALA A 368 9.12 5.45 16.52
N GLN A 369 9.48 4.16 16.39
CA GLN A 369 10.60 3.58 17.12
C GLN A 369 11.91 4.32 16.79
N THR A 370 12.74 4.59 17.81
CA THR A 370 13.99 5.35 17.64
C THR A 370 15.22 4.69 18.25
N ASN A 371 15.11 3.56 18.97
CA ASN A 371 16.28 2.86 19.53
C ASN A 371 17.18 2.27 18.43
N PRO A 372 18.48 2.06 18.70
CA PRO A 372 19.33 1.29 17.80
C PRO A 372 18.82 -0.13 17.68
N VAL A 373 18.88 -0.69 16.46
CA VAL A 373 18.55 -2.09 16.16
C VAL A 373 19.80 -2.84 15.67
N GLY A 374 19.74 -4.17 15.51
CA GLY A 374 20.89 -4.96 15.07
C GLY A 374 20.63 -6.44 14.83
#